data_AF-A0AAW4YD93-F1
#
_entry.id   AF-A0AAW4YD93-F1
#
_cell.length_a   1.000
_cell.length_b   1.000
_cell.length_c   1.000
_cell.angle_alpha   90.00
_cell.angle_beta   90.00
_cell.angle_gamma   90.00
#
_symmetry.space_group_name_H-M   'P 1'
#
loop_
_entity.id
_entity.type
_entity.pdbx_description
1 polymer ?
#
loop_
_entity_poly.entity_id
_entity_poly.type
_entity_poly.pdbx_seq_one_letter_code
_entity_poly.pdbx_strand_id
1 'polypeptide(L)'
;MSYSIIRVVKVKSKTNTRGIQRQNKNYENMDIDLEKSYLNYDLVNDSPIDYNQKIEEKIEQNYNGKRKIRKDAVKHIDGLITSGNEFFKNQTLEETKQFFEHAKTFLEQEYGKDNLLYATVHMDEKTPHMHYGVVPITEDGRL
;
A
#
# COMPACT_ATOMS: atom_id res chain seq x y z
N MET A 1 16.90 -19.80 -2.30
CA MET A 1 16.42 -18.97 -3.42
C MET A 1 15.41 -17.99 -2.86
N SER A 2 15.47 -16.72 -3.27
CA SER A 2 14.47 -15.70 -2.96
C SER A 2 13.50 -15.54 -4.12
N TYR A 3 12.24 -15.24 -3.83
CA TYR A 3 11.21 -14.96 -4.84
C TYR A 3 10.72 -13.53 -4.66
N SER A 4 10.40 -12.86 -5.77
CA SER A 4 9.59 -11.66 -5.72
C SER A 4 8.15 -12.04 -5.34
N ILE A 5 7.58 -11.35 -4.36
CA ILE A 5 6.23 -11.60 -3.87
C ILE A 5 5.42 -10.33 -4.06
N ILE A 6 4.42 -10.41 -4.94
CA ILE A 6 3.34 -9.43 -5.06
C ILE A 6 2.03 -10.15 -4.73
N ARG A 7 1.25 -9.58 -3.81
CA ARG A 7 -0.09 -10.06 -3.47
C ARG A 7 -1.06 -8.89 -3.49
N VAL A 8 -2.30 -9.15 -3.89
CA VAL A 8 -3.36 -8.14 -3.93
C VAL A 8 -4.62 -8.66 -3.26
N VAL A 9 -5.30 -7.75 -2.57
CA VAL A 9 -6.59 -7.98 -1.92
C VAL A 9 -7.57 -6.93 -2.44
N LYS A 10 -8.73 -7.41 -2.89
CA LYS A 10 -9.83 -6.55 -3.34
C LYS A 10 -10.60 -6.04 -2.15
N VAL A 11 -10.70 -4.72 -2.03
CA VAL A 11 -11.43 -4.07 -0.93
C VAL A 11 -12.69 -3.40 -1.47
N LYS A 12 -13.84 -3.82 -0.94
CA LYS A 12 -15.18 -3.40 -1.40
C LYS A 12 -15.86 -2.41 -0.45
N SER A 13 -15.42 -2.39 0.81
CA SER A 13 -15.94 -1.54 1.89
C SER A 13 -14.85 -0.63 2.44
N LYS A 14 -15.12 0.08 3.54
CA LYS A 14 -14.04 0.75 4.28
C LYS A 14 -12.94 -0.26 4.60
N THR A 15 -11.73 0.12 4.29
CA THR A 15 -10.53 -0.68 4.45
C THR A 15 -10.11 -0.63 5.92
N ASN A 16 -9.76 -1.78 6.51
CA ASN A 16 -9.17 -1.79 7.84
C ASN A 16 -7.69 -1.40 7.77
N THR A 17 -7.40 -0.14 7.45
CA THR A 17 -6.05 0.40 7.24
C THR A 17 -5.30 0.67 8.53
N ARG A 18 -5.96 0.55 9.68
CA ARG A 18 -5.37 0.88 10.98
C ARG A 18 -4.11 0.09 11.30
N GLY A 19 -4.03 -1.16 10.84
CA GLY A 19 -2.82 -1.98 10.98
C GLY A 19 -1.65 -1.47 10.13
N ILE A 20 -1.93 -1.10 8.88
CA ILE A 20 -0.95 -0.53 7.94
C ILE A 20 -0.44 0.81 8.45
N GLN A 21 -1.34 1.64 8.96
CA GLN A 21 -1.00 2.98 9.45
C GLN A 21 -0.43 3.00 10.87
N ARG A 22 -0.15 1.83 11.45
CA ARG A 22 0.32 1.68 12.85
C ARG A 22 -0.59 2.36 13.89
N GLN A 23 -1.89 2.45 13.61
CA GLN A 23 -2.90 3.05 14.49
C GLN A 23 -3.55 2.03 15.45
N ASN A 24 -3.24 0.75 15.32
CA ASN A 24 -3.68 -0.26 16.29
C ASN A 24 -2.87 -0.13 17.58
N LYS A 25 -3.51 -0.37 18.73
CA LYS A 25 -2.86 -0.33 20.06
C LYS A 25 -2.63 -1.71 20.66
N ASN A 26 -3.30 -2.73 20.13
CA ASN A 26 -3.19 -4.11 20.60
C ASN A 26 -2.47 -4.93 19.52
N TYR A 27 -1.15 -5.00 19.64
CA TYR A 27 -0.29 -5.82 18.78
C TYR A 27 0.02 -7.19 19.38
N GLU A 28 -0.80 -7.67 20.33
CA GLU A 28 -0.53 -8.86 21.17
C GLU A 28 -0.25 -10.16 20.39
N ASN A 29 -0.48 -10.19 19.07
CA ASN A 29 -0.20 -11.31 18.16
C ASN A 29 0.71 -10.96 16.96
N MET A 30 1.37 -9.79 16.94
CA MET A 30 2.19 -9.35 15.80
C MET A 30 3.67 -9.28 16.15
N ASP A 31 4.52 -9.82 15.27
CA ASP A 31 5.98 -9.69 15.26
C ASP A 31 6.41 -8.23 14.97
N ILE A 32 5.83 -7.22 15.65
CA ILE A 32 6.18 -5.80 15.51
C ILE A 32 7.16 -5.40 16.60
N ASP A 33 8.31 -4.91 16.15
CA ASP A 33 9.35 -4.30 16.96
C ASP A 33 9.17 -2.78 16.99
N LEU A 34 8.49 -2.26 18.01
CA LEU A 34 8.18 -0.83 18.15
C LEU A 34 9.44 0.07 18.17
N GLU A 35 10.60 -0.47 18.57
CA GLU A 35 11.84 0.29 18.53
C GLU A 35 12.28 0.57 17.09
N LYS A 36 11.83 -0.21 16.11
CA LYS A 36 12.15 -0.03 14.69
C LYS A 36 11.09 0.74 13.91
N SER A 37 9.93 1.07 14.49
CA SER A 37 8.85 1.73 13.74
C SER A 37 9.23 3.10 13.17
N TYR A 38 10.26 3.76 13.71
CA TYR A 38 10.81 5.00 13.13
C TYR A 38 11.50 4.78 11.77
N LEU A 39 11.84 3.54 11.42
CA LEU A 39 12.40 3.14 10.12
C LEU A 39 11.31 2.91 9.07
N ASN A 40 10.03 2.93 9.44
CA ASN A 40 8.93 2.84 8.48
C ASN A 40 8.79 4.17 7.74
N TYR A 41 8.38 4.10 6.48
CA TYR A 41 8.20 5.29 5.64
C TYR A 41 7.14 5.07 4.57
N ASP A 42 6.55 6.15 4.07
CA ASP A 42 5.66 6.14 2.91
C ASP A 42 6.40 6.78 1.72
N LEU A 43 6.43 6.08 0.59
CA LEU A 43 7.10 6.54 -0.63
C LEU A 43 6.22 7.47 -1.49
N VAL A 44 4.94 7.64 -1.13
CA VAL A 44 3.96 8.47 -1.85
C VAL A 44 3.60 9.71 -1.05
N ASN A 45 3.46 9.60 0.27
CA ASN A 45 3.00 10.68 1.13
C ASN A 45 4.07 11.11 2.14
N ASP A 46 4.37 12.41 2.21
CA ASP A 46 5.32 12.95 3.19
C ASP A 46 4.75 13.03 4.62
N SER A 47 3.42 12.92 4.76
CA SER A 47 2.72 13.01 6.04
C SER A 47 1.61 11.96 6.15
N PRO A 48 1.26 11.52 7.36
CA PRO A 48 0.17 10.57 7.55
C PRO A 48 -1.16 11.11 7.01
N ILE A 49 -1.82 10.32 6.17
CA ILE A 49 -3.14 10.63 5.59
C ILE A 49 -4.19 9.61 6.07
N ASP A 50 -5.47 9.94 6.03
CA ASP A 50 -6.53 8.93 6.19
C ASP A 50 -6.76 8.24 4.84
N TYR A 51 -6.41 6.96 4.75
CA TYR A 51 -6.55 6.20 3.50
C TYR A 51 -7.99 6.04 3.06
N ASN A 52 -8.94 5.85 3.99
CA ASN A 52 -10.35 5.71 3.62
C ASN A 52 -10.90 7.01 3.05
N GLN A 53 -10.56 8.14 3.67
CA GLN A 53 -10.93 9.45 3.14
C GLN A 53 -10.31 9.66 1.75
N LYS A 54 -9.02 9.36 1.58
CA LYS A 54 -8.34 9.56 0.30
C LYS A 54 -8.90 8.70 -0.84
N ILE A 55 -9.29 7.45 -0.54
CA ILE A 55 -9.97 6.56 -1.48
C ILE A 55 -11.31 7.16 -1.91
N GLU A 56 -12.12 7.63 -0.96
CA GLU A 56 -13.43 8.22 -1.24
C GLU A 56 -13.28 9.50 -2.09
N GLU A 57 -12.38 10.41 -1.70
CA GLU A 57 -12.05 11.63 -2.46
C GLU A 57 -11.62 11.32 -3.90
N LYS A 58 -10.72 10.35 -4.09
CA LYS A 58 -10.23 9.98 -5.42
C LYS A 58 -11.35 9.41 -6.29
N ILE A 59 -12.22 8.59 -5.72
CA ILE A 59 -13.36 8.03 -6.43
C ILE A 59 -14.34 9.12 -6.84
N GLU A 60 -14.68 10.02 -5.93
CA GLU A 60 -15.63 11.12 -6.21
C GLU A 60 -15.10 12.08 -7.26
N GLN A 61 -13.80 12.36 -7.26
CA GLN A 61 -13.16 13.27 -8.22
C GLN A 61 -13.04 12.70 -9.64
N ASN A 62 -12.80 11.39 -9.78
CA ASN A 62 -12.41 10.79 -11.06
C ASN A 62 -13.47 9.87 -11.67
N TYR A 63 -14.53 9.53 -10.93
CA TYR A 63 -15.61 8.72 -11.45
C TYR A 63 -16.54 9.54 -12.36
N ASN A 64 -16.53 9.21 -13.65
CA ASN A 64 -17.34 9.87 -14.69
C ASN A 64 -18.55 9.04 -15.14
N GLY A 65 -18.86 7.96 -14.42
CA GLY A 65 -19.98 7.10 -14.76
C GLY A 65 -21.33 7.79 -14.55
N LYS A 66 -22.26 7.58 -15.48
CA LYS A 66 -23.63 8.13 -15.42
C LYS A 66 -24.54 7.46 -14.38
N ARG A 67 -24.04 6.42 -13.69
CA ARG A 67 -24.82 5.59 -12.76
C ARG A 67 -24.15 5.60 -11.40
N LYS A 68 -24.93 5.32 -10.36
CA LYS A 68 -24.37 5.13 -9.02
C LYS A 68 -23.40 3.94 -9.01
N ILE A 69 -22.25 4.11 -8.35
CA ILE A 69 -21.30 3.04 -8.08
C ILE A 69 -22.01 1.91 -7.33
N ARG A 70 -21.79 0.67 -7.78
CA ARG A 70 -22.42 -0.51 -7.16
C ARG A 70 -21.92 -0.67 -5.73
N LYS A 71 -22.80 -1.15 -4.84
CA LYS A 71 -22.46 -1.34 -3.41
C LYS A 71 -21.34 -2.37 -3.19
N ASP A 72 -21.18 -3.30 -4.12
CA ASP A 72 -20.18 -4.38 -4.12
C ASP A 72 -18.97 -4.10 -5.02
N ALA A 73 -18.86 -2.88 -5.55
CA ALA A 73 -17.72 -2.46 -6.36
C ALA A 73 -16.42 -2.55 -5.55
N VAL A 74 -15.34 -2.92 -6.24
CA VAL A 74 -14.00 -2.87 -5.66
C VAL A 74 -13.57 -1.41 -5.68
N LYS A 75 -13.53 -0.79 -4.51
CA LYS A 75 -13.16 0.63 -4.36
C LYS A 75 -11.65 0.83 -4.33
N HIS A 76 -10.94 -0.21 -3.90
CA HIS A 76 -9.53 -0.14 -3.58
C HIS A 76 -8.88 -1.52 -3.73
N ILE A 77 -7.63 -1.53 -4.18
CA ILE A 77 -6.74 -2.68 -4.15
C ILE A 77 -5.68 -2.40 -3.09
N ASP A 78 -5.65 -3.25 -2.06
CA ASP A 78 -4.61 -3.27 -1.05
C ASP A 78 -3.62 -4.37 -1.42
N GLY A 79 -2.38 -3.99 -1.67
CA GLY A 79 -1.35 -4.88 -2.12
C GLY A 79 -0.17 -4.95 -1.17
N LEU A 80 0.56 -6.06 -1.25
CA LEU A 80 1.79 -6.32 -0.51
C LEU A 80 2.90 -6.65 -1.51
N ILE A 81 4.03 -5.96 -1.40
CA ILE A 81 5.27 -6.27 -2.12
C ILE A 81 6.35 -6.63 -1.11
N THR A 82 6.99 -7.78 -1.30
CA THR A 82 8.11 -8.23 -0.46
C THR A 82 8.94 -9.30 -1.18
N SER A 83 9.90 -9.87 -0.47
CA SER A 83 10.73 -10.99 -0.88
C SER A 83 10.96 -11.91 0.33
N GLY A 84 11.75 -12.97 0.17
CA GLY A 84 12.15 -13.80 1.30
C GLY A 84 13.06 -13.05 2.27
N ASN A 85 13.02 -13.40 3.56
CA ASN A 85 13.86 -12.76 4.60
C ASN A 85 15.36 -12.75 4.23
N GLU A 86 15.88 -13.86 3.70
CA GLU A 86 17.27 -13.99 3.26
C GLU A 86 17.69 -12.99 2.17
N PHE A 87 16.74 -12.46 1.39
CA PHE A 87 17.02 -11.42 0.42
C PHE A 87 17.41 -10.11 1.11
N PHE A 88 16.63 -9.68 2.11
CA PHE A 88 16.85 -8.43 2.82
C PHE A 88 17.98 -8.51 3.85
N LYS A 89 18.27 -9.69 4.41
CA LYS A 89 19.41 -9.87 5.34
C LYS A 89 20.77 -9.47 4.74
N ASN A 90 20.91 -9.59 3.43
CA ASN A 90 22.14 -9.27 2.71
C ASN A 90 22.13 -7.84 2.14
N GLN A 91 21.10 -7.04 2.45
CA GLN A 91 20.93 -5.69 1.93
C GLN A 91 21.14 -4.65 3.03
N THR A 92 21.71 -3.52 2.62
CA THR A 92 21.71 -2.29 3.39
C THR A 92 20.31 -1.66 3.40
N LEU A 93 20.09 -0.69 4.30
CA LEU A 93 18.86 0.10 4.33
C LEU A 93 18.64 0.83 3.00
N GLU A 94 19.71 1.31 2.37
CA GLU A 94 19.63 2.02 1.09
C GLU A 94 19.24 1.08 -0.05
N GLU A 95 19.85 -0.12 -0.14
CA GLU A 95 19.46 -1.12 -1.15
C GLU A 95 18.02 -1.60 -0.95
N THR A 96 17.60 -1.77 0.31
CA THR A 96 16.21 -2.11 0.64
C THR A 96 15.25 -1.00 0.21
N LYS A 97 15.63 0.27 0.43
CA LYS A 97 14.85 1.42 -0.01
C LYS A 97 14.75 1.48 -1.52
N GLN A 98 15.86 1.30 -2.25
CA GLN A 98 15.89 1.24 -3.71
C GLN A 98 15.00 0.12 -4.26
N PHE A 99 14.96 -1.04 -3.60
CA PHE A 99 14.04 -2.13 -3.97
C PHE A 99 12.58 -1.66 -3.95
N PHE A 100 12.16 -0.97 -2.88
CA PHE A 100 10.79 -0.48 -2.77
C PHE A 100 10.50 0.74 -3.64
N GLU A 101 11.49 1.60 -3.91
CA GLU A 101 11.37 2.68 -4.90
C GLU A 101 11.15 2.14 -6.31
N HIS A 102 11.91 1.11 -6.73
CA HIS A 102 11.65 0.43 -7.99
C HIS A 102 10.27 -0.24 -8.03
N ALA A 103 9.84 -0.84 -6.92
CA ALA A 103 8.50 -1.40 -6.81
C ALA A 103 7.41 -0.33 -6.94
N LYS A 104 7.59 0.84 -6.32
CA LYS A 104 6.70 2.00 -6.49
C LYS A 104 6.66 2.43 -7.96
N THR A 105 7.81 2.60 -8.61
CA THR A 105 7.85 3.00 -10.03
C THR A 105 7.11 2.01 -10.93
N PHE A 106 7.25 0.72 -10.68
CA PHE A 106 6.46 -0.32 -11.36
C PHE A 106 4.96 -0.12 -11.14
N LEU A 107 4.51 0.15 -9.90
CA LEU A 107 3.10 0.41 -9.60
C LEU A 107 2.57 1.67 -10.29
N GLU A 108 3.35 2.76 -10.32
CA GLU A 108 2.98 4.00 -10.99
C GLU A 108 2.84 3.80 -12.51
N GLN A 109 3.67 2.94 -13.11
CA GLN A 109 3.60 2.58 -14.53
C GLN A 109 2.40 1.69 -14.86
N GLU A 110 2.12 0.71 -13.99
CA GLU A 110 1.06 -0.28 -14.22
C GLU A 110 -0.34 0.29 -13.96
N TYR A 111 -0.50 1.06 -12.88
CA TYR A 111 -1.81 1.54 -12.43
C TYR A 111 -2.03 3.03 -12.67
N GLY A 112 -0.99 3.76 -13.05
CA GLY A 112 -1.00 5.22 -13.12
C GLY A 112 -0.63 5.84 -11.78
N LYS A 113 0.29 6.81 -11.82
CA LYS A 113 0.78 7.53 -10.63
C LYS A 113 -0.35 8.11 -9.78
N ASP A 114 -1.38 8.64 -10.42
CA ASP A 114 -2.52 9.27 -9.78
C ASP A 114 -3.42 8.29 -9.03
N ASN A 115 -3.42 7.01 -9.42
CA ASN A 115 -4.22 5.96 -8.79
C ASN A 115 -3.52 5.33 -7.59
N LEU A 116 -2.19 5.48 -7.46
CA LEU A 116 -1.42 5.03 -6.32
C LEU A 116 -1.55 6.02 -5.15
N LEU A 117 -2.29 5.64 -4.12
CA LEU A 117 -2.62 6.51 -2.99
C LEU A 117 -1.59 6.49 -1.85
N TYR A 118 -0.96 5.35 -1.62
CA TYR A 118 0.07 5.16 -0.59
C TYR A 118 0.97 3.99 -0.97
N ALA A 119 2.21 4.04 -0.49
CA ALA A 119 3.17 2.96 -0.60
C ALA A 119 4.03 2.94 0.68
N THR A 120 3.50 2.31 1.73
CA THR A 120 4.06 2.29 3.08
C THR A 120 4.92 1.07 3.30
N VAL A 121 6.18 1.30 3.62
CA VAL A 121 7.17 0.27 3.93
C VAL A 121 7.24 0.06 5.43
N HIS A 122 7.09 -1.20 5.85
CA HIS A 122 7.30 -1.66 7.21
C HIS A 122 8.66 -2.34 7.33
N MET A 123 9.49 -1.79 8.20
CA MET A 123 10.83 -2.27 8.57
C MET A 123 10.87 -2.85 9.99
N ASP A 124 9.79 -2.66 10.75
CA ASP A 124 9.60 -3.08 12.13
C ASP A 124 8.96 -4.47 12.28
N GLU A 125 8.77 -5.20 11.18
CA GLU A 125 8.29 -6.58 11.21
C GLU A 125 9.38 -7.56 10.79
N LYS A 126 9.10 -8.87 10.92
CA LYS A 126 10.08 -9.94 10.64
C LYS A 126 10.76 -9.86 9.27
N THR A 127 10.08 -9.33 8.25
CA THR A 127 10.62 -9.20 6.90
C THR A 127 10.13 -7.88 6.31
N PRO A 128 11.05 -7.03 5.78
CA PRO A 128 10.67 -5.80 5.13
C PRO A 128 9.61 -6.03 4.05
N HIS A 129 8.54 -5.24 4.08
CA HIS A 129 7.48 -5.32 3.09
C HIS A 129 6.80 -3.98 2.90
N MET A 130 6.23 -3.79 1.72
CA MET A 130 5.50 -2.58 1.34
C MET A 130 4.03 -2.91 1.18
N HIS A 131 3.19 -2.21 1.91
CA HIS A 131 1.78 -2.09 1.63
C HIS A 131 1.54 -0.97 0.63
N TYR A 132 0.76 -1.23 -0.41
CA TYR A 132 0.42 -0.21 -1.38
C TYR A 132 -1.07 -0.19 -1.67
N GLY A 133 -1.55 1.00 -2.01
CA GLY A 133 -2.96 1.26 -2.20
C GLY A 133 -3.28 1.82 -3.57
N VAL A 134 -4.14 1.15 -4.33
CA VAL A 134 -4.54 1.61 -5.67
C VAL A 134 -6.05 1.73 -5.77
N VAL A 135 -6.53 2.87 -6.27
CA VAL A 135 -7.92 3.02 -6.72
C VAL A 135 -8.01 2.58 -8.18
N PRO A 136 -8.80 1.55 -8.52
CA PRO A 136 -8.84 0.99 -9.87
C PRO A 136 -9.74 1.80 -10.81
N ILE A 137 -9.52 3.12 -10.90
CA ILE A 137 -10.21 3.99 -11.84
C ILE A 137 -9.45 3.99 -13.17
N THR A 138 -10.16 3.67 -14.25
CA THR A 138 -9.62 3.76 -15.61
C THR A 138 -9.51 5.20 -16.07
N GLU A 139 -8.69 5.45 -17.09
CA GLU A 139 -8.51 6.79 -17.66
C GLU A 139 -9.82 7.44 -18.13
N ASP A 140 -10.80 6.63 -18.57
CA ASP A 140 -12.13 7.10 -18.96
C ASP A 140 -13.12 7.26 -17.78
N GLY A 141 -12.64 7.16 -16.54
CA GLY A 141 -13.39 7.44 -15.31
C GLY A 141 -14.37 6.34 -14.91
N ARG A 142 -14.10 5.07 -15.26
CA ARG A 142 -14.89 3.92 -14.79
C ARG A 142 -14.22 3.28 -13.58
N LEU A 143 -15.07 2.72 -12.71
CA LEU A 143 -14.70 1.97 -11.51
C LEU A 143 -15.41 0.59 -11.54
#